data_AF-A0A6I6A0Q8-F1
#
_entry.id   AF-A0A6I6A0Q8-F1
#
_cell.length_a   1.000
_cell.length_b   1.000
_cell.length_c   1.000
_cell.angle_alpha   90.00
_cell.angle_beta   90.00
_cell.angle_gamma   90.00
#
_symmetry.space_group_name_H-M   'P 1'
#
loop_
_entity.id
_entity.type
_entity.pdbx_description
1 polymer ?
#
loop_
_entity_poly.entity_id
_entity_poly.type
_entity_poly.pdbx_seq_one_letter_code
_entity_poly.pdbx_strand_id
1 'polypeptide(L)'
;MRWDGQKVEAASDGVLPGMDLRTLPGLVRSVRTPEFAGVTFHEVLCRSALNRVPDASSVPFRWTVNPMRGCLHACAYCFARPTHEYLDLGAGRDFESQIVVKTNVVEVLRAELGRRSWRREHVALGTNTDPYQRAEGRYRLMPGILEALAASGTPLSVLTKGTLLRRDLPLLSDVATSGGSVAVSISLATVDDELQRVLEPGTPTPRARLELVRAVREAGLTCGVLVAPVLPWLTDSEEHLDALLAALADAGATGVSVMALHLRGAVKPLMEDWLRTHRPGLLARYRRLYGRGAYTPEEYRRWLDARVAPLLARHGFADPREHRAWRAAATSPSGGPAVGETADEAVAAGAGRARASTSAPPPPAIASPTLF
;
A
#
# COMPACT_ATOMS: atom_id res chain seq x y z
N MET A 1 13.49 12.38 10.05
CA MET A 1 12.16 12.87 10.48
C MET A 1 11.12 11.79 10.16
N ARG A 2 11.09 10.69 10.95
CA ARG A 2 10.44 10.41 12.25
C ARG A 2 8.96 10.02 12.13
N TRP A 3 8.75 8.71 11.96
CA TRP A 3 7.53 7.95 12.25
C TRP A 3 7.64 7.41 13.70
N ASP A 4 7.58 8.29 14.69
CA ASP A 4 7.91 7.98 16.10
C ASP A 4 6.67 7.69 16.98
N GLY A 5 5.54 7.28 16.40
CA GLY A 5 4.25 7.11 17.11
C GLY A 5 3.95 5.73 17.68
N GLN A 6 4.92 4.79 17.73
CA GLN A 6 4.74 3.46 18.33
C GLN A 6 6.01 3.00 19.05
N LYS A 7 6.42 3.73 20.09
CA LYS A 7 7.36 3.21 21.08
C LYS A 7 6.56 2.57 22.21
N VAL A 8 6.71 1.26 22.37
CA VAL A 8 6.30 0.56 23.58
C VAL A 8 7.40 0.80 24.62
N GLU A 9 7.05 1.34 25.78
CA GLU A 9 7.98 1.51 26.89
C GLU A 9 8.51 0.14 27.32
N ALA A 10 9.82 -0.05 27.19
CA ALA A 10 10.52 -1.24 27.65
C ALA A 10 10.83 -1.08 29.13
N ALA A 11 10.25 -1.94 29.98
CA ALA A 11 10.82 -2.23 31.28
C ALA A 11 11.99 -3.20 31.06
N SER A 12 13.19 -2.75 31.39
CA SER A 12 14.42 -3.55 31.35
C SER A 12 14.45 -4.56 32.49
N ASP A 13 14.92 -5.77 32.21
CA ASP A 13 15.98 -6.40 33.00
C ASP A 13 16.79 -7.32 32.07
N GLY A 14 18.11 -7.18 32.14
CA GLY A 14 19.02 -7.46 31.03
C GLY A 14 19.21 -8.92 30.64
N VAL A 15 19.26 -9.17 29.32
CA VAL A 15 19.89 -10.35 28.70
C VAL A 15 20.46 -9.95 27.32
N LEU A 16 21.57 -10.61 26.94
CA LEU A 16 22.44 -10.46 25.77
C LEU A 16 21.75 -10.55 24.37
N PRO A 17 22.41 -10.14 23.27
CA PRO A 17 21.77 -9.92 21.97
C PRO A 17 21.45 -11.22 21.22
N GLY A 18 20.19 -11.36 20.84
CA GLY A 18 19.60 -12.51 20.13
C GLY A 18 18.16 -12.77 20.57
N MET A 19 17.36 -11.71 20.76
CA MET A 19 16.08 -11.79 21.48
C MET A 19 15.03 -12.64 20.78
N ASP A 20 14.44 -13.50 21.60
CA ASP A 20 13.41 -14.49 21.33
C ASP A 20 12.12 -13.83 20.79
N LEU A 21 11.60 -14.29 19.65
CA LEU A 21 10.30 -13.87 19.10
C LEU A 21 9.13 -14.02 20.10
N ARG A 22 9.34 -14.73 21.22
CA ARG A 22 8.43 -14.77 22.38
C ARG A 22 8.15 -13.41 23.05
N THR A 23 8.89 -12.35 22.73
CA THR A 23 8.63 -10.99 23.25
C THR A 23 7.70 -10.15 22.38
N LEU A 24 7.22 -10.68 21.24
CA LEU A 24 6.22 -10.02 20.40
C LEU A 24 4.99 -9.63 21.25
N PRO A 25 4.66 -8.32 21.37
CA PRO A 25 3.54 -7.90 22.18
C PRO A 25 2.24 -8.55 21.75
N GLY A 26 1.57 -9.22 22.69
CA GLY A 26 0.32 -9.93 22.44
C GLY A 26 0.48 -11.27 21.71
N LEU A 27 1.70 -11.83 21.58
CA LEU A 27 1.91 -13.15 21.01
C LEU A 27 1.13 -14.22 21.77
N VAL A 28 0.29 -14.94 21.03
CA VAL A 28 -0.43 -16.13 21.52
C VAL A 28 0.39 -17.37 21.22
N ARG A 29 0.79 -17.54 19.95
CA ARG A 29 1.58 -18.69 19.49
C ARG A 29 2.22 -18.42 18.14
N SER A 30 3.23 -19.23 17.81
CA SER A 30 3.79 -19.30 16.46
C SER A 30 3.43 -20.64 15.81
N VAL A 31 2.92 -20.61 14.60
CA VAL A 31 2.40 -21.77 13.88
C VAL A 31 3.15 -21.93 12.56
N ARG A 32 3.59 -23.17 12.27
CA ARG A 32 4.07 -23.58 10.95
C ARG A 32 3.09 -24.60 10.41
N THR A 33 2.72 -24.49 9.14
CA THR A 33 1.78 -25.43 8.54
C THR A 33 2.32 -25.96 7.21
N PRO A 34 2.00 -27.21 6.85
CA PRO A 34 2.51 -27.82 5.62
C PRO A 34 2.14 -27.05 4.35
N GLU A 35 0.97 -26.40 4.31
CA GLU A 35 0.47 -25.65 3.16
C GLU A 35 1.27 -24.37 2.88
N PHE A 36 2.04 -23.91 3.86
CA PHE A 36 2.89 -22.71 3.78
C PHE A 36 4.33 -23.07 4.15
N ALA A 37 4.93 -23.96 3.37
CA ALA A 37 6.31 -24.38 3.56
C ALA A 37 7.28 -23.19 3.66
N GLY A 38 8.11 -23.19 4.70
CA GLY A 38 9.08 -22.12 4.97
C GLY A 38 8.49 -20.85 5.59
N VAL A 39 7.19 -20.82 5.91
CA VAL A 39 6.53 -19.69 6.57
C VAL A 39 6.20 -20.04 8.02
N THR A 40 6.41 -19.08 8.92
CA THR A 40 5.93 -19.10 10.31
C THR A 40 4.90 -17.98 10.48
N PHE A 41 3.73 -18.33 11.00
CA PHE A 41 2.70 -17.37 11.38
C PHE A 41 2.78 -17.08 12.88
N HIS A 42 2.96 -15.82 13.26
CA HIS A 42 2.92 -15.37 14.64
C HIS A 42 1.52 -14.83 14.94
N GLU A 43 0.69 -15.64 15.58
CA GLU A 43 -0.66 -15.25 15.96
C GLU A 43 -0.59 -14.37 17.20
N VAL A 44 -1.09 -13.13 17.08
CA VAL A 44 -1.07 -12.11 18.13
C VAL A 44 -2.47 -11.58 18.41
N LEU A 45 -2.71 -11.15 19.64
CA LEU A 45 -3.85 -10.30 20.00
C LEU A 45 -3.47 -8.84 19.84
N CYS A 46 -4.22 -8.12 19.02
CA CYS A 46 -4.08 -6.68 18.89
C CYS A 46 -4.92 -5.94 19.93
N ARG A 47 -4.45 -4.77 20.36
CA ARG A 47 -5.22 -3.83 21.20
C ARG A 47 -6.03 -2.84 20.37
N SER A 48 -5.65 -2.67 19.10
CA SER A 48 -6.31 -1.76 18.16
C SER A 48 -6.25 -2.33 16.74
N ALA A 49 -7.34 -2.17 15.99
CA ALA A 49 -7.47 -2.59 14.61
C ALA A 49 -7.31 -1.38 13.67
N LEU A 50 -7.93 -0.25 14.00
CA LEU A 50 -7.85 1.03 13.28
C LEU A 50 -6.50 1.73 13.51
N ASN A 51 -5.75 1.94 12.44
CA ASN A 51 -4.46 2.63 12.49
C ASN A 51 -4.62 4.01 11.86
N ARG A 52 -4.35 5.07 12.63
CA ARG A 52 -4.38 6.44 12.14
C ARG A 52 -3.17 6.71 11.25
N VAL A 53 -3.41 7.25 10.07
CA VAL A 53 -2.37 7.74 9.17
C VAL A 53 -1.88 9.10 9.67
N PRO A 54 -0.56 9.36 9.74
CA PRO A 54 -0.03 10.67 10.12
C PRO A 54 -0.56 11.79 9.23
N ASP A 55 -0.86 12.95 9.81
CA ASP A 55 -1.45 14.10 9.09
C ASP A 55 -0.54 14.64 7.98
N ALA A 56 0.78 14.45 8.11
CA ALA A 56 1.75 14.81 7.09
C ALA A 56 1.76 13.89 5.85
N SER A 57 1.01 12.78 5.87
CA SER A 57 0.92 11.87 4.74
C SER A 57 0.03 12.46 3.66
N SER A 58 0.50 12.45 2.41
CA SER A 58 -0.28 12.86 1.23
C SER A 58 -1.27 11.79 0.78
N VAL A 59 -1.31 10.63 1.44
CA VAL A 59 -2.35 9.64 1.18
C VAL A 59 -3.70 10.20 1.61
N PRO A 60 -4.76 9.76 0.96
CA PRO A 60 -5.97 10.53 1.01
C PRO A 60 -7.09 9.92 1.85
N PHE A 61 -6.68 9.01 2.72
CA PHE A 61 -7.45 8.41 3.79
C PHE A 61 -6.75 8.72 5.12
N ARG A 62 -7.47 8.59 6.23
CA ARG A 62 -6.94 8.84 7.58
C ARG A 62 -6.85 7.60 8.43
N TRP A 63 -7.50 6.51 8.01
CA TRP A 63 -7.54 5.26 8.76
C TRP A 63 -7.21 4.07 7.87
N THR A 64 -6.56 3.07 8.45
CA THR A 64 -6.27 1.80 7.80
C THR A 64 -6.51 0.64 8.73
N VAL A 65 -6.83 -0.52 8.17
CA VAL A 65 -6.82 -1.80 8.89
C VAL A 65 -5.82 -2.72 8.21
N ASN A 66 -4.90 -3.24 9.01
CA ASN A 66 -3.90 -4.22 8.57
C ASN A 66 -4.10 -5.49 9.40
N PRO A 67 -4.77 -6.53 8.86
CA PRO A 67 -5.01 -7.79 9.60
C PRO A 67 -3.72 -8.55 9.88
N MET A 68 -2.71 -8.31 9.05
CA MET A 68 -1.41 -8.97 9.11
C MET A 68 -0.27 -7.96 8.99
N ARG A 69 0.94 -8.35 9.39
CA ARG A 69 2.20 -7.68 9.05
C ARG A 69 3.12 -8.70 8.41
N GLY A 70 3.77 -8.30 7.32
CA GLY A 70 4.44 -9.21 6.40
C GLY A 70 3.51 -9.62 5.26
N CYS A 71 4.09 -10.02 4.14
CA CYS A 71 3.31 -10.34 2.96
C CYS A 71 3.94 -11.47 2.14
N LEU A 72 3.18 -12.55 1.93
CA LEU A 72 3.56 -13.72 1.14
C LEU A 72 3.70 -13.43 -0.37
N HIS A 73 3.38 -12.21 -0.82
CA HIS A 73 3.61 -11.77 -2.19
C HIS A 73 5.10 -11.59 -2.53
N ALA A 74 5.95 -11.34 -1.53
CA ALA A 74 7.41 -11.28 -1.69
C ALA A 74 7.91 -10.26 -2.76
N CYS A 75 7.18 -9.16 -3.01
CA CYS A 75 7.60 -8.18 -4.01
C CYS A 75 8.96 -7.55 -3.65
N ALA A 76 9.92 -7.55 -4.58
CA ALA A 76 11.27 -7.02 -4.35
C ALA A 76 11.28 -5.53 -3.98
N TYR A 77 10.31 -4.78 -4.48
CA TYR A 77 10.16 -3.32 -4.30
C TYR A 77 9.23 -2.91 -3.14
N CYS A 78 8.76 -3.86 -2.32
CA CYS A 78 7.70 -3.58 -1.36
C CYS A 78 8.14 -2.57 -0.28
N PHE A 79 7.50 -1.40 -0.25
CA PHE A 79 7.79 -0.34 0.73
C PHE A 79 7.45 -0.72 2.18
N ALA A 80 6.65 -1.77 2.41
CA ALA A 80 6.25 -2.22 3.73
C ALA A 80 7.29 -3.13 4.41
N ARG A 81 8.29 -3.60 3.67
CA ARG A 81 9.39 -4.45 4.17
C ARG A 81 10.07 -3.92 5.45
N PRO A 82 10.40 -2.61 5.55
CA PRO A 82 10.99 -2.05 6.77
C PRO A 82 10.10 -2.16 8.02
N THR A 83 8.80 -2.47 7.89
CA THR A 83 7.94 -2.61 9.07
C THR A 83 8.26 -3.84 9.94
N HIS A 84 9.02 -4.80 9.41
CA HIS A 84 9.56 -5.93 10.15
C HIS A 84 10.72 -5.54 11.07
N GLU A 85 11.47 -4.48 10.74
CA GLU A 85 12.61 -4.02 11.56
C GLU A 85 12.13 -3.52 12.93
N TYR A 86 10.88 -3.05 13.04
CA TYR A 86 10.26 -2.69 14.33
C TYR A 86 9.97 -3.90 15.25
N LEU A 87 10.11 -5.12 14.74
CA LEU A 87 9.91 -6.37 15.46
C LEU A 87 11.24 -7.12 15.63
N ASP A 88 12.37 -6.45 15.41
CA ASP A 88 13.70 -7.05 15.37
C ASP A 88 13.81 -8.19 14.34
N LEU A 89 13.01 -8.11 13.26
CA LEU A 89 13.04 -9.03 12.12
C LEU A 89 13.65 -8.36 10.88
N GLY A 90 14.21 -9.17 9.97
CA GLY A 90 14.80 -8.66 8.73
C GLY A 90 13.77 -8.17 7.70
N ALA A 91 14.00 -7.00 7.10
CA ALA A 91 13.17 -6.48 6.01
C ALA A 91 13.24 -7.32 4.70
N GLY A 92 14.23 -8.21 4.59
CA GLY A 92 14.38 -9.14 3.47
C GLY A 92 13.46 -10.36 3.61
N ARG A 93 14.08 -11.54 3.77
CA ARG A 93 13.36 -12.82 3.81
C ARG A 93 12.36 -12.96 4.95
N ASP A 94 12.59 -12.33 6.10
CA ASP A 94 11.65 -12.46 7.22
C ASP A 94 10.31 -11.78 6.92
N PHE A 95 10.29 -10.71 6.11
CA PHE A 95 9.04 -10.05 5.71
C PHE A 95 8.06 -10.98 4.99
N GLU A 96 8.57 -11.94 4.21
CA GLU A 96 7.75 -12.89 3.45
C GLU A 96 7.66 -14.28 4.09
N SER A 97 8.36 -14.52 5.21
CA SER A 97 8.39 -15.82 5.90
C SER A 97 7.99 -15.78 7.37
N GLN A 98 7.99 -14.63 8.03
CA GLN A 98 7.54 -14.43 9.42
C GLN A 98 6.30 -13.52 9.40
N ILE A 99 5.11 -14.09 9.28
CA ILE A 99 3.86 -13.33 9.11
C ILE A 99 3.18 -13.14 10.46
N VAL A 100 3.04 -11.91 10.92
CA VAL A 100 2.28 -11.60 12.15
C VAL A 100 0.81 -11.48 11.80
N VAL A 101 -0.05 -12.21 12.50
CA VAL A 101 -1.49 -12.27 12.23
C VAL A 101 -2.27 -11.85 13.47
N LYS A 102 -3.10 -10.81 13.33
CA LYS A 102 -3.96 -10.31 14.42
C LYS A 102 -5.24 -11.12 14.48
N THR A 103 -5.27 -12.19 15.29
CA THR A 103 -6.38 -13.16 15.27
C THR A 103 -7.69 -12.60 15.82
N ASN A 104 -7.64 -11.62 16.73
CA ASN A 104 -8.80 -10.94 17.29
C ASN A 104 -9.19 -9.63 16.56
N VAL A 105 -8.62 -9.35 15.38
CA VAL A 105 -8.78 -8.05 14.71
C VAL A 105 -10.24 -7.69 14.42
N VAL A 106 -11.09 -8.68 14.11
CA VAL A 106 -12.50 -8.47 13.81
C VAL A 106 -13.26 -7.98 15.05
N GLU A 107 -13.02 -8.61 16.20
CA GLU A 107 -13.67 -8.27 17.48
C GLU A 107 -13.27 -6.86 17.92
N VAL A 108 -11.97 -6.56 17.86
CA VAL A 108 -11.42 -5.24 18.19
C VAL A 108 -11.98 -4.17 17.25
N LEU A 109 -12.02 -4.44 15.94
CA LEU A 109 -12.56 -3.51 14.95
C LEU A 109 -14.04 -3.21 15.21
N ARG A 110 -14.87 -4.24 15.47
CA ARG A 110 -16.29 -4.04 15.81
C ARG A 110 -16.45 -3.14 17.05
N ALA A 111 -15.64 -3.36 18.08
CA ALA A 111 -15.67 -2.54 19.29
C ALA A 111 -15.24 -1.09 19.03
N GLU A 112 -14.21 -0.87 18.20
CA GLU A 112 -13.74 0.47 17.84
C GLU A 112 -14.75 1.24 17.00
N LEU A 113 -15.36 0.59 15.99
CA LEU A 113 -16.37 1.18 15.12
C LEU A 113 -17.70 1.46 15.85
N GLY A 114 -18.01 0.72 16.92
CA GLY A 114 -19.20 0.92 17.75
C GLY A 114 -19.11 2.10 18.72
N ARG A 115 -17.94 2.77 18.84
CA ARG A 115 -17.77 3.92 19.72
C ARG A 115 -18.55 5.12 19.20
N ARG A 116 -19.23 5.86 20.08
CA ARG A 116 -19.92 7.13 19.75
C ARG A 116 -18.99 8.21 19.18
N SER A 117 -17.68 8.09 19.45
CA SER A 117 -16.66 8.99 18.90
C SER A 117 -16.27 8.67 17.46
N TRP A 118 -16.60 7.48 16.93
CA TRP A 118 -16.27 7.13 15.57
C TRP A 118 -17.04 8.00 14.58
N ARG A 119 -16.30 8.61 13.64
CA ARG A 119 -16.85 9.57 12.66
C ARG A 119 -17.10 8.95 11.30
N ARG A 120 -16.96 7.62 11.16
CA ARG A 120 -17.12 6.91 9.89
C ARG A 120 -16.22 7.49 8.79
N GLU A 121 -15.00 7.84 9.16
CA GLU A 121 -13.99 8.26 8.20
C GLU A 121 -13.56 7.07 7.33
N HIS A 122 -13.15 7.34 6.10
CA HIS A 122 -12.74 6.32 5.14
C HIS A 122 -11.58 5.45 5.67
N VAL A 123 -11.79 4.13 5.64
CA VAL A 123 -10.81 3.11 6.04
C VAL A 123 -10.22 2.41 4.81
N ALA A 124 -8.90 2.51 4.64
CA ALA A 124 -8.19 1.83 3.56
C ALA A 124 -7.56 0.50 4.00
N LEU A 125 -7.81 -0.55 3.21
CA LEU A 125 -7.22 -1.88 3.30
C LEU A 125 -6.20 -2.05 2.17
N GLY A 126 -5.12 -2.81 2.38
CA GLY A 126 -4.08 -2.99 1.34
C GLY A 126 -2.94 -1.99 1.38
N THR A 127 -2.68 -1.38 2.54
CA THR A 127 -1.67 -0.33 2.68
C THR A 127 -0.31 -0.88 3.10
N ASN A 128 -0.21 -1.59 4.23
CA ASN A 128 1.06 -2.14 4.71
C ASN A 128 1.20 -3.65 4.49
N THR A 129 0.08 -4.33 4.26
CA THR A 129 0.02 -5.73 3.88
C THR A 129 -1.04 -5.88 2.81
N ASP A 130 -0.92 -6.93 2.00
CA ASP A 130 -2.03 -7.31 1.15
C ASP A 130 -3.10 -8.07 1.97
N PRO A 131 -4.37 -7.61 1.98
CA PRO A 131 -5.45 -8.25 2.74
C PRO A 131 -5.86 -9.61 2.17
N TYR A 132 -5.56 -9.88 0.89
CA TYR A 132 -5.94 -11.09 0.17
C TYR A 132 -4.73 -11.91 -0.28
N GLN A 133 -3.59 -11.75 0.39
CA GLN A 133 -2.48 -12.69 0.26
C GLN A 133 -2.92 -14.10 0.64
N ARG A 134 -2.17 -15.13 0.21
CA ARG A 134 -2.52 -16.55 0.42
C ARG A 134 -2.90 -16.91 1.87
N ALA A 135 -2.29 -16.25 2.87
CA ALA A 135 -2.58 -16.46 4.29
C ALA A 135 -4.05 -16.21 4.64
N GLU A 136 -4.73 -15.28 3.95
CA GLU A 136 -6.15 -15.00 4.15
C GLU A 136 -7.04 -16.19 3.79
N GLY A 137 -6.58 -17.11 2.93
CA GLY A 137 -7.30 -18.37 2.65
C GLY A 137 -7.43 -19.26 3.89
N ARG A 138 -6.46 -19.19 4.81
CA ARG A 138 -6.45 -19.91 6.09
C ARG A 138 -7.18 -19.14 7.18
N TYR A 139 -6.83 -17.88 7.36
CA TYR A 139 -7.29 -17.08 8.51
C TYR A 139 -8.69 -16.50 8.33
N ARG A 140 -9.11 -16.24 7.09
CA ARG A 140 -10.46 -15.75 6.74
C ARG A 140 -10.88 -14.53 7.59
N LEU A 141 -9.98 -13.57 7.79
CA LEU A 141 -10.25 -12.37 8.60
C LEU A 141 -11.01 -11.31 7.81
N MET A 142 -10.84 -11.28 6.48
CA MET A 142 -11.43 -10.24 5.64
C MET A 142 -12.96 -10.22 5.65
N PRO A 143 -13.71 -11.33 5.59
CA PRO A 143 -15.16 -11.29 5.64
C PRO A 143 -15.66 -10.57 6.90
N GLY A 144 -15.14 -10.92 8.07
CA GLY A 144 -15.51 -10.25 9.33
C GLY A 144 -15.09 -8.79 9.41
N ILE A 145 -13.95 -8.41 8.81
CA ILE A 145 -13.52 -7.01 8.70
C ILE A 145 -14.48 -6.21 7.83
N LEU A 146 -14.84 -6.74 6.66
CA LEU A 146 -15.74 -6.05 5.74
C LEU A 146 -17.15 -5.95 6.32
N GLU A 147 -17.66 -7.01 6.95
CA GLU A 147 -18.94 -6.98 7.69
C GLU A 147 -18.95 -5.90 8.78
N ALA A 148 -17.86 -5.77 9.55
CA ALA A 148 -17.77 -4.77 10.61
C ALA A 148 -17.81 -3.34 10.04
N LEU A 149 -17.07 -3.08 8.96
CA LEU A 149 -17.06 -1.80 8.27
C LEU A 149 -18.45 -1.49 7.68
N ALA A 150 -19.05 -2.46 6.98
CA ALA A 150 -20.37 -2.36 6.40
C ALA A 150 -21.46 -2.05 7.44
N ALA A 151 -21.53 -2.85 8.51
CA ALA A 151 -22.53 -2.69 9.56
C ALA A 151 -22.43 -1.34 10.29
N SER A 152 -21.22 -0.77 10.38
CA SER A 152 -21.01 0.55 10.98
C SER A 152 -21.32 1.72 10.03
N GLY A 153 -21.57 1.45 8.74
CA GLY A 153 -21.70 2.46 7.68
C GLY A 153 -20.39 3.18 7.38
N THR A 154 -19.24 2.55 7.64
CA THR A 154 -17.92 3.15 7.42
C THR A 154 -17.50 2.96 5.96
N PRO A 155 -17.20 4.05 5.22
CA PRO A 155 -16.64 3.96 3.88
C PRO A 155 -15.33 3.17 3.87
N LEU A 156 -15.14 2.33 2.86
CA LEU A 156 -13.94 1.51 2.75
C LEU A 156 -13.33 1.51 1.35
N SER A 157 -12.03 1.25 1.29
CA SER A 157 -11.38 0.86 0.04
C SER A 157 -10.47 -0.35 0.23
N VAL A 158 -10.36 -1.16 -0.82
CA VAL A 158 -9.50 -2.33 -0.89
C VAL A 158 -8.49 -2.14 -2.00
N LEU A 159 -7.20 -2.16 -1.67
CA LEU A 159 -6.12 -2.33 -2.63
C LEU A 159 -5.54 -3.75 -2.51
N THR A 160 -5.42 -4.49 -3.61
CA THR A 160 -4.89 -5.86 -3.55
C THR A 160 -4.17 -6.27 -4.83
N LYS A 161 -3.27 -7.25 -4.70
CA LYS A 161 -2.73 -8.08 -5.79
C LYS A 161 -3.32 -9.49 -5.78
N GLY A 162 -3.95 -9.90 -4.69
CA GLY A 162 -4.48 -11.25 -4.47
C GLY A 162 -5.85 -11.48 -5.10
N THR A 163 -6.00 -12.59 -5.82
CA THR A 163 -7.26 -13.01 -6.45
C THR A 163 -8.30 -13.56 -5.48
N LEU A 164 -7.93 -13.80 -4.22
CA LEU A 164 -8.85 -14.26 -3.18
C LEU A 164 -9.97 -13.24 -2.88
N LEU A 165 -9.79 -11.97 -3.27
CA LEU A 165 -10.84 -10.96 -3.25
C LEU A 165 -12.14 -11.42 -3.93
N ARG A 166 -12.07 -12.28 -4.96
CA ARG A 166 -13.25 -12.85 -5.64
C ARG A 166 -14.29 -13.41 -4.67
N ARG A 167 -13.83 -14.05 -3.59
CA ARG A 167 -14.68 -14.64 -2.55
C ARG A 167 -15.61 -13.61 -1.92
N ASP A 168 -15.12 -12.39 -1.74
CA ASP A 168 -15.78 -11.35 -0.95
C ASP A 168 -16.43 -10.27 -1.83
N LEU A 169 -16.42 -10.43 -3.17
CA LEU A 169 -17.12 -9.53 -4.10
C LEU A 169 -18.63 -9.44 -3.85
N PRO A 170 -19.38 -10.53 -3.54
CA PRO A 170 -20.80 -10.41 -3.23
C PRO A 170 -21.05 -9.45 -2.06
N LEU A 171 -20.27 -9.57 -0.98
CA LEU A 171 -20.38 -8.69 0.18
C LEU A 171 -20.08 -7.24 -0.19
N LEU A 172 -19.02 -6.99 -0.95
CA LEU A 172 -18.68 -5.62 -1.39
C LEU A 172 -19.77 -5.02 -2.30
N SER A 173 -20.39 -5.84 -3.15
CA SER A 173 -21.51 -5.45 -3.99
C SER A 173 -22.75 -5.12 -3.17
N ASP A 174 -23.06 -5.91 -2.15
CA ASP A 174 -24.18 -5.65 -1.22
C ASP A 174 -23.99 -4.30 -0.49
N VAL A 175 -22.76 -3.99 -0.06
CA VAL A 175 -22.46 -2.69 0.56
C VAL A 175 -22.69 -1.55 -0.43
N ALA A 176 -22.20 -1.68 -1.66
CA ALA A 176 -22.34 -0.65 -2.69
C ALA A 176 -23.82 -0.42 -3.08
N THR A 177 -24.58 -1.50 -3.28
CA THR A 177 -26.01 -1.45 -3.66
C THR A 177 -26.90 -0.94 -2.53
N SER A 178 -26.50 -1.14 -1.27
CA SER A 178 -27.18 -0.58 -0.09
C SER A 178 -26.87 0.91 0.16
N GLY A 179 -26.16 1.58 -0.75
CA GLY A 179 -25.77 2.99 -0.63
C GLY A 179 -24.53 3.23 0.23
N GLY A 180 -23.86 2.17 0.69
CA GLY A 180 -22.55 2.24 1.33
C GLY A 180 -21.46 2.58 0.32
N SER A 181 -20.32 3.04 0.82
CA SER A 181 -19.24 3.47 -0.06
C SER A 181 -18.03 2.55 -0.06
N VAL A 182 -17.75 1.99 -1.24
CA VAL A 182 -16.73 0.99 -1.48
C VAL A 182 -15.94 1.36 -2.72
N ALA A 183 -14.62 1.33 -2.61
CA ALA A 183 -13.72 1.39 -3.77
C ALA A 183 -12.83 0.15 -3.82
N VAL A 184 -12.79 -0.52 -4.96
CA VAL A 184 -11.89 -1.64 -5.20
C VAL A 184 -10.77 -1.20 -6.14
N SER A 185 -9.54 -1.58 -5.81
CA SER A 185 -8.38 -1.30 -6.64
C SER A 185 -7.45 -2.51 -6.71
N ILE A 186 -6.99 -2.82 -7.92
CA ILE A 186 -6.04 -3.90 -8.17
C ILE A 186 -4.67 -3.30 -8.47
N SER A 187 -3.60 -3.86 -7.90
CA SER A 187 -2.25 -3.45 -8.26
C SER A 187 -1.67 -4.39 -9.31
N LEU A 188 -1.37 -3.83 -10.48
CA LEU A 188 -0.79 -4.56 -11.62
C LEU A 188 0.28 -3.68 -12.27
N ALA A 189 1.54 -4.01 -12.03
CA ALA A 189 2.68 -3.22 -12.51
C ALA A 189 3.09 -3.56 -13.95
N THR A 190 2.75 -4.76 -14.44
CA THR A 190 3.19 -5.26 -15.75
C THR A 190 2.29 -6.40 -16.23
N VAL A 191 2.17 -6.55 -17.56
CA VAL A 191 1.60 -7.74 -18.23
C VAL A 191 2.65 -8.79 -18.63
N ASP A 192 3.93 -8.52 -18.36
CA ASP A 192 5.03 -9.45 -18.63
C ASP A 192 5.11 -10.53 -17.51
N ASP A 193 4.72 -11.76 -17.86
CA ASP A 193 4.74 -12.93 -16.97
C ASP A 193 6.15 -13.32 -16.51
N GLU A 194 7.20 -13.06 -17.30
CA GLU A 194 8.58 -13.35 -16.88
C GLU A 194 9.02 -12.34 -15.83
N LEU A 195 8.85 -11.04 -16.11
CA LEU A 195 9.20 -9.99 -15.17
C LEU A 195 8.42 -10.12 -13.87
N GLN A 196 7.10 -10.38 -13.94
CA GLN A 196 6.26 -10.57 -12.76
C GLN A 196 6.76 -11.71 -11.87
N ARG A 197 7.11 -12.87 -12.46
CA ARG A 197 7.56 -14.05 -11.71
C ARG A 197 8.80 -13.79 -10.88
N VAL A 198 9.75 -12.99 -11.38
CA VAL A 198 10.98 -12.68 -10.63
C VAL A 198 10.81 -11.48 -9.71
N LEU A 199 9.91 -10.55 -10.02
CA LEU A 199 9.76 -9.29 -9.29
C LEU A 199 8.78 -9.39 -8.11
N GLU A 200 7.70 -10.15 -8.28
CA GLU A 200 6.65 -10.38 -7.29
C GLU A 200 6.19 -11.86 -7.29
N PRO A 201 7.10 -12.80 -6.96
CA PRO A 201 6.90 -14.25 -7.16
C PRO A 201 5.69 -14.85 -6.42
N GLY A 202 5.27 -14.22 -5.32
CA GLY A 202 4.15 -14.71 -4.53
C GLY A 202 2.78 -14.21 -4.99
N THR A 203 2.70 -13.31 -5.98
CA THR A 203 1.44 -12.76 -6.48
C THR A 203 0.85 -13.63 -7.59
N PRO A 204 -0.48 -13.61 -7.78
CA PRO A 204 -1.11 -14.15 -8.99
C PRO A 204 -0.53 -13.55 -10.27
N THR A 205 -0.61 -14.31 -11.36
CA THR A 205 -0.12 -13.86 -12.67
C THR A 205 -0.83 -12.58 -13.13
N PRO A 206 -0.21 -11.79 -14.02
CA PRO A 206 -0.85 -10.66 -14.67
C PRO A 206 -2.23 -11.00 -15.26
N ARG A 207 -2.33 -12.10 -16.01
CA ARG A 207 -3.61 -12.60 -16.54
C ARG A 207 -4.64 -12.82 -15.44
N ALA A 208 -4.29 -13.50 -14.34
CA ALA A 208 -5.23 -13.73 -13.24
C ALA A 208 -5.70 -12.43 -12.56
N ARG A 209 -4.85 -11.41 -12.52
CA ARG A 209 -5.22 -10.07 -12.01
C ARG A 209 -6.10 -9.30 -13.00
N LEU A 210 -5.89 -9.42 -14.31
CA LEU A 210 -6.81 -8.89 -15.32
C LEU A 210 -8.19 -9.55 -15.22
N GLU A 211 -8.23 -10.88 -15.04
CA GLU A 211 -9.50 -11.57 -14.81
C GLU A 211 -10.18 -11.08 -13.52
N LEU A 212 -9.41 -10.77 -12.47
CA LEU A 212 -9.97 -10.19 -11.24
C LEU A 212 -10.58 -8.81 -11.51
N VAL A 213 -9.97 -7.98 -12.35
CA VAL A 213 -10.57 -6.70 -12.78
C VAL A 213 -11.93 -6.96 -13.43
N ARG A 214 -12.03 -7.90 -14.38
CA ARG A 214 -13.30 -8.28 -15.01
C ARG A 214 -14.34 -8.72 -13.98
N ALA A 215 -13.95 -9.59 -13.04
CA ALA A 215 -14.85 -10.08 -12.00
C ALA A 215 -15.39 -8.97 -11.08
N VAL A 216 -14.55 -7.97 -10.75
CA VAL A 216 -15.01 -6.79 -9.99
C VAL A 216 -16.07 -6.02 -10.77
N ARG A 217 -15.88 -5.86 -12.09
CA ARG A 217 -16.84 -5.17 -12.96
C ARG A 217 -18.14 -5.95 -13.14
N GLU A 218 -18.05 -7.27 -13.31
CA GLU A 218 -19.21 -8.17 -13.37
C GLU A 218 -20.04 -8.13 -12.08
N ALA A 219 -19.39 -7.90 -10.93
CA ALA A 219 -20.06 -7.69 -9.64
C ALA A 219 -20.71 -6.30 -9.49
N GLY A 220 -20.68 -5.46 -10.53
CA GLY A 220 -21.26 -4.11 -10.53
C GLY A 220 -20.41 -3.04 -9.82
N LEU A 221 -19.17 -3.37 -9.42
CA LEU A 221 -18.30 -2.47 -8.67
C LEU A 221 -17.35 -1.70 -9.61
N THR A 222 -17.00 -0.47 -9.25
CA THR A 222 -15.88 0.24 -9.89
C THR A 222 -14.56 -0.46 -9.57
N CYS A 223 -13.62 -0.45 -10.52
CA CYS A 223 -12.34 -1.13 -10.37
C CYS A 223 -11.21 -0.22 -10.83
N GLY A 224 -10.60 0.48 -9.87
CA GLY A 224 -9.37 1.21 -10.12
C GLY A 224 -8.18 0.25 -10.28
N VAL A 225 -7.14 0.70 -10.96
CA VAL A 225 -5.88 -0.05 -11.06
C VAL A 225 -4.71 0.85 -10.71
N LEU A 226 -3.85 0.36 -9.83
CA LEU A 226 -2.57 0.97 -9.53
C LEU A 226 -1.48 0.29 -10.35
N VAL A 227 -1.02 0.99 -11.40
CA VAL A 227 0.21 0.68 -12.13
C VAL A 227 1.37 1.19 -11.28
N ALA A 228 1.66 0.41 -10.24
CA ALA A 228 2.61 0.77 -9.21
C ALA A 228 3.41 -0.47 -8.76
N PRO A 229 4.75 -0.44 -8.89
CA PRO A 229 5.56 0.64 -9.44
C PRO A 229 5.74 0.55 -10.97
N VAL A 230 5.88 1.70 -11.63
CA VAL A 230 6.62 1.78 -12.90
C VAL A 230 8.12 1.70 -12.59
N LEU A 231 8.78 0.70 -13.15
CA LEU A 231 10.20 0.42 -12.96
C LEU A 231 11.03 1.05 -14.08
N PRO A 232 11.96 1.98 -13.77
CA PRO A 232 12.84 2.60 -14.75
C PRO A 232 13.57 1.57 -15.63
N TRP A 233 13.50 1.75 -16.94
CA TRP A 233 14.06 0.90 -18.00
C TRP A 233 13.56 -0.55 -18.05
N LEU A 234 12.50 -0.88 -17.32
CA LEU A 234 11.88 -2.21 -17.31
C LEU A 234 10.42 -2.15 -17.73
N THR A 235 9.67 -1.16 -17.23
CA THR A 235 8.23 -1.02 -17.50
C THR A 235 7.83 0.41 -17.85
N ASP A 236 8.80 1.28 -18.14
CA ASP A 236 8.62 2.72 -18.39
C ASP A 236 8.71 3.11 -19.88
N SER A 237 8.90 2.14 -20.78
CA SER A 237 8.80 2.35 -22.23
C SER A 237 7.35 2.61 -22.65
N GLU A 238 7.15 3.40 -23.70
CA GLU A 238 5.82 3.65 -24.25
C GLU A 238 5.10 2.36 -24.65
N GLU A 239 5.78 1.44 -25.33
CA GLU A 239 5.22 0.14 -25.73
C GLU A 239 4.69 -0.67 -24.54
N HIS A 240 5.50 -0.82 -23.48
CA HIS A 240 5.10 -1.56 -22.28
C HIS A 240 3.90 -0.91 -21.57
N LEU A 241 3.91 0.42 -21.45
CA LEU A 241 2.83 1.16 -20.80
C LEU A 241 1.55 1.11 -21.63
N ASP A 242 1.64 1.27 -22.95
CA ASP A 242 0.50 1.21 -23.87
C ASP A 242 -0.13 -0.18 -23.86
N ALA A 243 0.67 -1.25 -23.92
CA ALA A 243 0.19 -2.63 -23.85
C ALA A 243 -0.50 -2.95 -22.52
N LEU A 244 0.07 -2.49 -21.38
CA LEU A 244 -0.56 -2.66 -20.07
C LEU A 244 -1.89 -1.89 -20.00
N LEU A 245 -1.92 -0.62 -20.41
CA LEU A 245 -3.13 0.20 -20.37
C LEU A 245 -4.23 -0.34 -21.29
N ALA A 246 -3.88 -0.82 -22.48
CA ALA A 246 -4.81 -1.50 -23.39
C ALA A 246 -5.44 -2.74 -22.73
N ALA A 247 -4.62 -3.58 -22.09
CA ALA A 247 -5.11 -4.76 -21.38
C ALA A 247 -6.01 -4.41 -20.19
N LEU A 248 -5.73 -3.31 -19.49
CA LEU A 248 -6.57 -2.82 -18.39
C LEU A 248 -7.92 -2.30 -18.90
N ALA A 249 -7.93 -1.57 -20.01
CA ALA A 249 -9.15 -1.10 -20.65
C ALA A 249 -10.02 -2.27 -21.13
N ASP A 250 -9.42 -3.27 -21.79
CA ASP A 250 -10.10 -4.50 -22.20
C ASP A 250 -10.68 -5.30 -21.01
N ALA A 251 -9.98 -5.31 -19.87
CA ALA A 251 -10.50 -5.92 -18.64
C ALA A 251 -11.62 -5.10 -17.96
N GLY A 252 -11.91 -3.89 -18.45
CA GLY A 252 -12.96 -3.03 -17.93
C GLY A 252 -12.56 -2.20 -16.70
N ALA A 253 -11.26 -1.97 -16.46
CA ALA A 253 -10.83 -1.06 -15.42
C ALA A 253 -11.51 0.31 -15.58
N THR A 254 -11.89 0.94 -14.46
CA THR A 254 -12.59 2.23 -14.46
C THR A 254 -11.66 3.41 -14.17
N GLY A 255 -10.36 3.17 -14.01
CA GLY A 255 -9.43 4.24 -13.73
C GLY A 255 -8.04 3.71 -13.41
N VAL A 256 -7.01 4.46 -13.79
CA VAL A 256 -5.62 4.01 -13.63
C VAL A 256 -4.79 5.09 -12.94
N SER A 257 -4.13 4.71 -11.85
CA SER A 257 -3.11 5.54 -11.21
C SER A 257 -1.73 4.96 -11.46
N VAL A 258 -0.83 5.78 -11.99
CA VAL A 258 0.54 5.38 -12.33
C VAL A 258 1.51 6.00 -11.33
N MET A 259 2.42 5.19 -10.77
CA MET A 259 3.38 5.65 -9.77
C MET A 259 4.77 5.08 -10.06
N ALA A 260 5.78 5.96 -10.12
CA ALA A 260 7.16 5.54 -10.22
C ALA A 260 7.63 4.76 -8.98
N LEU A 261 8.56 3.84 -9.19
CA LEU A 261 9.21 3.08 -8.14
C LEU A 261 9.83 3.98 -7.05
N HIS A 262 9.56 3.62 -5.79
CA HIS A 262 10.06 4.29 -4.60
C HIS A 262 10.87 3.30 -3.74
N LEU A 263 12.13 3.64 -3.45
CA LEU A 263 13.12 2.76 -2.80
C LEU A 263 13.56 3.34 -1.45
N ARG A 264 12.70 3.25 -0.44
CA ARG A 264 12.99 3.79 0.90
C ARG A 264 13.62 2.74 1.82
N GLY A 265 14.60 3.19 2.63
CA GLY A 265 15.19 2.38 3.69
C GLY A 265 15.77 1.07 3.16
N ALA A 266 15.49 -0.03 3.86
CA ALA A 266 15.96 -1.36 3.52
C ALA A 266 15.50 -1.89 2.15
N VAL A 267 14.52 -1.26 1.51
CA VAL A 267 14.04 -1.67 0.18
C VAL A 267 15.05 -1.37 -0.92
N LYS A 268 15.82 -0.29 -0.79
CA LYS A 268 16.83 0.07 -1.79
C LYS A 268 17.90 -1.01 -1.98
N PRO A 269 18.61 -1.47 -0.93
CA PRO A 269 19.60 -2.54 -1.09
C PRO A 269 18.97 -3.84 -1.58
N LEU A 270 17.75 -4.19 -1.15
CA LEU A 270 17.03 -5.36 -1.66
C LEU A 270 16.75 -5.28 -3.17
N MET A 271 16.34 -4.11 -3.66
CA MET A 271 16.16 -3.89 -5.09
C MET A 271 17.50 -3.93 -5.85
N GLU A 272 18.59 -3.41 -5.27
CA GLU A 272 19.92 -3.52 -5.86
C GLU A 272 20.41 -4.96 -5.97
N ASP A 273 20.14 -5.79 -4.95
CA ASP A 273 20.46 -7.21 -4.97
C ASP A 273 19.62 -7.96 -6.01
N TRP A 274 18.32 -7.64 -6.08
CA TRP A 274 17.45 -8.17 -7.13
C TRP A 274 17.96 -7.80 -8.54
N LEU A 275 18.36 -6.55 -8.76
CA LEU A 275 18.93 -6.08 -10.03
C LEU A 275 20.23 -6.81 -10.35
N ARG A 276 21.11 -7.02 -9.37
CA ARG A 276 22.38 -7.74 -9.58
C ARG A 276 22.15 -9.16 -10.10
N THR A 277 21.11 -9.82 -9.59
CA THR A 277 20.77 -11.19 -9.98
C THR A 277 20.04 -11.26 -11.33
N HIS A 278 19.01 -10.42 -11.55
CA HIS A 278 18.09 -10.60 -12.68
C HIS A 278 18.32 -9.64 -13.85
N ARG A 279 18.90 -8.46 -13.58
CA ARG A 279 19.07 -7.36 -14.55
C ARG A 279 20.38 -6.58 -14.29
N PRO A 280 21.56 -7.25 -14.28
CA PRO A 280 22.82 -6.65 -13.82
C PRO A 280 23.21 -5.38 -14.59
N GLY A 281 22.88 -5.30 -15.89
CA GLY A 281 23.12 -4.14 -16.73
C GLY A 281 22.41 -2.85 -16.28
N LEU A 282 21.37 -2.94 -15.44
CA LEU A 282 20.62 -1.78 -14.95
C LEU A 282 21.10 -1.26 -13.59
N LEU A 283 21.89 -2.04 -12.83
CA LEU A 283 22.27 -1.70 -11.45
C LEU A 283 22.94 -0.32 -11.35
N ALA A 284 23.91 -0.05 -12.23
CA ALA A 284 24.61 1.24 -12.24
C ALA A 284 23.68 2.43 -12.54
N ARG A 285 22.67 2.22 -13.40
CA ARG A 285 21.69 3.27 -13.74
C ARG A 285 20.75 3.54 -12.57
N TYR A 286 20.28 2.49 -11.89
CA TYR A 286 19.45 2.62 -10.69
C TYR A 286 20.20 3.32 -9.55
N ARG A 287 21.46 2.97 -9.30
CA ARG A 287 22.29 3.65 -8.30
C ARG A 287 22.43 5.15 -8.56
N ARG A 288 22.57 5.55 -9.83
CA ARG A 288 22.58 6.96 -10.21
C ARG A 288 21.21 7.62 -9.99
N LEU A 289 20.14 7.00 -10.48
CA LEU A 289 18.78 7.54 -10.40
C LEU A 289 18.31 7.73 -8.95
N TYR A 290 18.57 6.75 -8.09
CA TYR A 290 18.21 6.74 -6.67
C TYR A 290 19.37 7.18 -5.76
N GLY A 291 20.40 7.83 -6.32
CA GLY A 291 21.60 8.22 -5.56
C GLY A 291 21.31 9.28 -4.49
N ARG A 292 20.32 10.14 -4.73
CA ARG A 292 19.98 11.29 -3.86
C ARG A 292 18.85 11.02 -2.87
N GLY A 293 18.19 9.86 -2.94
CA GLY A 293 17.08 9.54 -2.05
C GLY A 293 16.21 8.38 -2.54
N ALA A 294 15.07 8.20 -1.86
CA ALA A 294 14.14 7.11 -2.11
C ALA A 294 13.23 7.34 -3.33
N TYR A 295 13.01 8.60 -3.70
CA TYR A 295 12.17 8.98 -4.84
C TYR A 295 13.02 9.14 -6.09
N THR A 296 12.41 8.85 -7.25
CA THR A 296 12.99 9.27 -8.53
C THR A 296 13.08 10.80 -8.61
N PRO A 297 14.09 11.36 -9.30
CA PRO A 297 14.21 12.80 -9.50
C PRO A 297 12.94 13.41 -10.10
N GLU A 298 12.70 14.68 -9.81
CA GLU A 298 11.53 15.40 -10.35
C GLU A 298 11.49 15.39 -11.87
N GLU A 299 12.64 15.50 -12.53
CA GLU A 299 12.78 15.37 -13.98
C GLU A 299 12.23 14.04 -14.51
N TYR A 300 12.58 12.92 -13.86
CA TYR A 300 12.06 11.60 -14.24
C TYR A 300 10.54 11.52 -14.03
N ARG A 301 10.02 12.08 -12.92
CA ARG A 301 8.57 12.10 -12.66
C ARG A 301 7.83 12.90 -13.72
N ARG A 302 8.28 14.12 -14.02
CA ARG A 302 7.71 14.96 -15.09
C ARG A 302 7.76 14.28 -16.46
N TRP A 303 8.86 13.62 -16.77
CA TRP A 303 8.99 12.84 -18.01
C TRP A 303 8.02 11.65 -18.05
N LEU A 304 7.86 10.92 -16.95
CA LEU A 304 6.94 9.79 -16.87
C LEU A 304 5.49 10.28 -17.02
N ASP A 305 5.13 11.36 -16.35
CA ASP A 305 3.81 11.97 -16.43
C ASP A 305 3.50 12.39 -17.88
N ALA A 306 4.45 13.07 -18.55
CA ALA A 306 4.31 13.47 -19.95
C ALA A 306 4.19 12.28 -20.92
N ARG A 307 4.85 11.15 -20.60
CA ARG A 307 4.74 9.91 -21.38
C ARG A 307 3.42 9.19 -21.17
N VAL A 308 2.93 9.15 -19.95
CA VAL A 308 1.76 8.37 -19.55
C VAL A 308 0.47 9.10 -19.90
N ALA A 309 0.42 10.43 -19.79
CA ALA A 309 -0.78 11.23 -20.05
C ALA A 309 -1.48 10.94 -21.40
N PRO A 310 -0.78 10.92 -22.56
CA PRO A 310 -1.43 10.61 -23.84
C PRO A 310 -1.90 9.16 -23.92
N LEU A 311 -1.23 8.22 -23.24
CA LEU A 311 -1.63 6.81 -23.23
C LEU A 311 -2.88 6.61 -22.36
N LEU A 312 -2.95 7.25 -21.20
CA LEU A 312 -4.16 7.27 -20.38
C LEU A 312 -5.35 7.82 -21.18
N ALA A 313 -5.16 8.91 -21.90
CA ALA A 313 -6.21 9.48 -22.74
C ALA A 313 -6.65 8.53 -23.87
N ARG A 314 -5.69 7.88 -24.55
CA ARG A 314 -5.95 6.90 -25.61
C ARG A 314 -6.81 5.73 -25.14
N HIS A 315 -6.60 5.25 -23.91
CA HIS A 315 -7.27 4.07 -23.35
C HIS A 315 -8.47 4.41 -22.46
N GLY A 316 -8.95 5.67 -22.48
CA GLY A 316 -10.16 6.06 -21.75
C GLY A 316 -9.95 6.35 -20.26
N PHE A 317 -8.72 6.56 -19.81
CA PHE A 317 -8.35 6.89 -18.43
C PHE A 317 -7.98 8.38 -18.26
N ALA A 318 -8.54 9.26 -19.09
CA ALA A 318 -8.25 10.69 -19.02
C ALA A 318 -8.90 11.39 -17.82
N ASP A 319 -10.06 10.91 -17.36
CA ASP A 319 -10.84 11.59 -16.34
C ASP A 319 -10.29 11.32 -14.93
N PRO A 320 -9.74 12.34 -14.24
CA PRO A 320 -9.23 12.20 -12.89
C PRO A 320 -10.32 11.91 -11.85
N ARG A 321 -11.62 12.07 -12.18
CA ARG A 321 -12.75 11.76 -11.28
C ARG A 321 -12.96 10.25 -11.17
N GLU A 322 -12.77 9.52 -12.27
CA GLU A 322 -12.88 8.06 -12.31
C GLU A 322 -11.68 7.37 -11.62
N HIS A 323 -10.52 8.03 -11.63
CA HIS A 323 -9.31 7.64 -10.86
C HIS A 323 -9.49 7.72 -9.34
N ARG A 324 -10.54 8.43 -8.91
CA ARG A 324 -10.82 8.77 -7.51
C ARG A 324 -12.12 8.12 -7.02
N ALA A 325 -12.44 6.91 -7.47
CA ALA A 325 -13.49 6.10 -6.85
C ALA A 325 -13.32 6.01 -5.31
N TRP A 326 -12.07 6.03 -4.81
CA TRP A 326 -11.79 6.11 -3.38
C TRP A 326 -12.07 7.50 -2.75
N ARG A 327 -12.03 8.64 -3.49
CA ARG A 327 -12.49 9.95 -2.97
C ARG A 327 -14.00 10.07 -2.96
N ALA A 328 -14.69 9.50 -3.96
CA ALA A 328 -16.15 9.45 -3.95
C ALA A 328 -16.64 8.74 -2.68
N ALA A 329 -15.86 7.77 -2.16
CA ALA A 329 -16.10 7.16 -0.86
C ALA A 329 -15.78 8.01 0.37
N ALA A 330 -14.93 9.01 0.23
CA ALA A 330 -14.63 9.97 1.29
C ALA A 330 -15.63 11.14 1.35
N THR A 331 -16.50 11.33 0.34
CA THR A 331 -17.37 12.53 0.24
C THR A 331 -18.85 12.21 0.02
N SER A 332 -19.62 11.99 1.10
CA SER A 332 -21.05 12.38 1.29
C SER A 332 -21.67 11.79 2.59
N PRO A 333 -22.70 12.42 3.21
CA PRO A 333 -22.90 13.84 3.51
C PRO A 333 -23.01 14.06 5.04
N SER A 334 -22.15 14.90 5.62
CA SER A 334 -22.47 15.60 6.86
C SER A 334 -22.55 17.07 6.52
N GLY A 335 -23.76 17.64 6.57
CA GLY A 335 -24.01 19.05 6.30
C GLY A 335 -23.15 19.96 7.18
N GLY A 336 -22.36 20.80 6.53
CA GLY A 336 -21.52 21.85 7.08
C GLY A 336 -20.94 22.64 5.89
N PRO A 337 -20.82 23.98 5.97
CA PRO A 337 -20.83 24.83 4.79
C PRO A 337 -19.64 24.55 3.87
N ALA A 338 -19.93 24.56 2.57
CA ALA A 338 -18.96 24.46 1.50
C ALA A 338 -17.87 25.54 1.67
N VAL A 339 -16.63 25.11 1.89
CA VAL A 339 -15.46 25.97 1.70
C VAL A 339 -15.02 25.78 0.26
N GLY A 340 -15.07 26.89 -0.48
CA GLY A 340 -15.08 26.94 -1.94
C GLY A 340 -13.87 26.35 -2.65
N GLU A 341 -14.15 26.00 -3.91
CA GLU A 341 -13.18 25.82 -4.99
C GLU A 341 -12.16 26.96 -5.00
N THR A 342 -10.87 26.63 -4.89
CA THR A 342 -9.72 27.33 -5.51
C THR A 342 -8.43 26.69 -5.00
N ALA A 343 -7.97 25.63 -5.67
CA ALA A 343 -6.59 25.15 -5.54
C ALA A 343 -6.11 24.43 -6.82
N ASP A 344 -6.63 24.85 -7.98
CA ASP A 344 -6.08 24.51 -9.31
C ASP A 344 -5.66 25.83 -9.95
N GLU A 345 -4.43 26.27 -9.66
CA GLU A 345 -3.59 27.17 -10.47
C GLU A 345 -2.36 27.61 -9.65
N ALA A 346 -1.29 26.81 -9.65
CA ALA A 346 0.06 27.30 -9.32
C ALA A 346 1.17 26.30 -9.66
N VAL A 347 1.27 25.82 -10.90
CA VAL A 347 2.56 25.30 -11.42
C VAL A 347 2.71 25.62 -12.91
N ALA A 348 2.96 26.88 -13.25
CA ALA A 348 3.73 27.27 -14.43
C ALA A 348 4.09 28.76 -14.37
N ALA A 349 5.33 29.07 -14.78
CA ALA A 349 5.92 30.39 -15.04
C ALA A 349 6.43 31.20 -13.83
N GLY A 350 7.74 31.51 -13.87
CA GLY A 350 8.35 32.52 -13.00
C GLY A 350 9.86 32.42 -12.83
N ALA A 351 10.63 32.42 -13.94
CA ALA A 351 12.06 32.70 -13.87
C ALA A 351 12.28 34.19 -13.52
N GLY A 352 13.08 34.48 -12.50
CA GLY A 352 13.45 35.85 -12.14
C GLY A 352 14.45 35.92 -10.97
N ARG A 353 15.67 36.34 -11.29
CA ARG A 353 16.85 36.46 -10.40
C ARG A 353 16.61 37.28 -9.13
N ALA A 354 17.19 36.86 -7.99
CA ALA A 354 17.92 37.74 -7.07
C ALA A 354 18.79 36.98 -6.04
N ARG A 355 20.11 37.21 -6.16
CA ARG A 355 21.21 37.33 -5.18
C ARG A 355 21.36 36.38 -3.98
N ALA A 356 22.62 35.95 -3.84
CA ALA A 356 23.23 35.19 -2.78
C ALA A 356 23.22 35.88 -1.41
N SER A 357 23.09 35.07 -0.36
CA SER A 357 23.59 35.37 0.99
C SER A 357 23.79 34.07 1.75
N THR A 358 25.03 33.84 2.16
CA THR A 358 25.56 32.73 2.95
C THR A 358 25.15 32.82 4.42
N SER A 359 24.70 31.71 5.02
CA SER A 359 25.14 31.23 6.35
C SER A 359 24.20 30.14 6.86
N ALA A 360 24.75 28.96 7.15
CA ALA A 360 24.06 27.89 7.84
C ALA A 360 24.40 27.96 9.35
N PRO A 361 23.43 27.83 10.26
CA PRO A 361 23.73 27.60 11.67
C PRO A 361 23.76 26.09 12.01
N PRO A 362 24.51 25.69 13.06
CA PRO A 362 24.74 24.30 13.44
C PRO A 362 23.53 23.67 14.17
N PRO A 363 23.47 22.34 14.33
CA PRO A 363 22.35 21.68 15.00
C PRO A 363 22.49 21.79 16.53
N PRO A 364 21.40 22.02 17.29
CA PRO A 364 21.42 21.76 18.72
C PRO A 364 20.96 20.34 19.05
N ALA A 365 21.54 19.84 20.13
CA ALA A 365 21.49 18.49 20.64
C ALA A 365 20.22 18.15 21.45
N ILE A 366 20.15 16.85 21.74
CA ILE A 366 19.24 16.04 22.56
C ILE A 366 18.62 16.73 23.79
N ALA A 367 17.31 16.55 23.98
CA ALA A 367 16.67 16.36 25.28
C ALA A 367 15.38 15.50 25.14
N SER A 368 15.29 14.43 25.92
CA SER A 368 14.06 13.73 26.36
C SER A 368 13.76 14.16 27.80
N PRO A 369 12.67 13.75 28.50
CA PRO A 369 11.30 13.33 28.13
C PRO A 369 10.20 13.98 29.03
N THR A 370 8.91 13.69 28.75
CA THR A 370 7.80 13.45 29.72
C THR A 370 6.57 12.96 28.93
N LEU A 371 6.27 11.65 28.94
CA LEU A 371 5.27 10.93 29.76
C LEU A 371 3.81 11.07 29.28
N PHE A 372 3.23 9.89 28.92
CA PHE A 372 1.87 9.53 28.49
C PHE A 372 1.53 9.56 26.99
#